data_AF-A0A6P6HTR7-F1
#
_entry.id   AF-A0A6P6HTR7-F1
#
_cell.length_a   1.000
_cell.length_b   1.000
_cell.length_c   1.000
_cell.angle_alpha   90.00
_cell.angle_beta   90.00
_cell.angle_gamma   90.00
#
_symmetry.space_group_name_H-M   'P 1'
#
loop_
_entity.id
_entity.type
_entity.pdbx_description
1 polymer ?
#
loop_
_entity_poly.entity_id
_entity_poly.type
_entity_poly.pdbx_seq_one_letter_code
_entity_poly.pdbx_strand_id
1 'polypeptide(L)'
;MCYVTRSMALADPENRQLEIHSPDAKHTVILRSKDSATAQAWFSAIHSNVSDLLTQVIAEVREQLGKTGIAGSREIRHLGWLADKVPGESEKQWKPALVVLTEKDLLIYDSMPRRKEAWFSPVHTYPLLATRLVHSGPAKGSPQAGVDLSFATRTGTRQGIETHVFRAETGRDLSHWTRSIVQGCHNSAELVTEVTTACTYKNQACCLTIHYENGFSITTEPQEGAFPKTILQSPYEKLKMSSDDGIRMLYLDFGGKDGEIQLDLHSCPKPIVFIIHSFLSAKITRLGLVA
;
A
#
# COMPACT_ATOMS: atom_id res chain seq x y z
N MET A 1 -6.32 13.19 -16.63
CA MET A 1 -5.60 13.96 -15.59
C MET A 1 -4.13 14.06 -15.96
N CYS A 2 -3.68 15.23 -16.41
CA CYS A 2 -2.24 15.53 -16.59
C CYS A 2 -1.57 15.72 -15.22
N TYR A 3 -0.25 15.77 -15.18
CA TYR A 3 0.49 16.06 -13.95
C TYR A 3 1.70 16.96 -14.21
N VAL A 4 2.15 17.63 -13.15
CA VAL A 4 3.30 18.53 -13.18
C VAL A 4 4.33 18.03 -12.18
N THR A 5 5.59 17.95 -12.59
CA THR A 5 6.69 17.47 -11.75
C THR A 5 7.92 18.36 -11.88
N ARG A 6 8.86 18.16 -10.97
CA ARG A 6 10.21 18.75 -11.04
C ARG A 6 11.26 17.64 -11.08
N SER A 7 12.26 17.79 -11.94
CA SER A 7 13.43 16.90 -12.00
C SER A 7 13.08 15.42 -12.08
N MET A 8 12.19 15.02 -13.00
CA MET A 8 11.83 13.61 -13.23
C MET A 8 12.44 13.11 -14.53
N ALA A 9 12.17 13.79 -15.65
CA ALA A 9 12.70 13.42 -16.96
C ALA A 9 14.15 13.88 -17.16
N LEU A 10 14.49 15.08 -16.66
CA LEU A 10 15.83 15.65 -16.79
C LEU A 10 16.32 16.20 -15.45
N ALA A 11 17.64 16.11 -15.23
CA ALA A 11 18.26 16.75 -14.08
C ALA A 11 18.20 18.29 -14.23
N ASP A 12 17.67 18.98 -13.21
CA ASP A 12 17.57 20.44 -13.17
C ASP A 12 18.40 21.01 -12.01
N PRO A 13 19.75 21.06 -12.14
CA PRO A 13 20.62 21.54 -11.06
C PRO A 13 20.38 23.02 -10.72
N GLU A 14 19.83 23.80 -11.65
CA GLU A 14 19.50 25.21 -11.44
C GLU A 14 18.14 25.41 -10.78
N ASN A 15 17.32 24.36 -10.63
CA ASN A 15 15.95 24.43 -10.14
C ASN A 15 15.09 25.45 -10.91
N ARG A 16 15.28 25.56 -12.23
CA ARG A 16 14.59 26.53 -13.11
C ARG A 16 13.58 25.90 -14.04
N GLN A 17 13.37 24.59 -13.96
CA GLN A 17 12.51 23.85 -14.84
C GLN A 17 11.29 23.28 -14.09
N LEU A 18 10.20 23.17 -14.83
CA LEU A 18 9.06 22.31 -14.49
C LEU A 18 8.68 21.48 -15.71
N GLU A 19 8.13 20.30 -15.46
CA GLU A 19 7.76 19.34 -16.48
C GLU A 19 6.25 19.12 -16.40
N ILE A 20 5.56 19.26 -17.54
CA ILE A 20 4.14 18.96 -17.67
C ILE A 20 4.01 17.69 -18.49
N HIS A 21 3.32 16.71 -17.95
CA HIS A 21 3.20 15.38 -18.52
C HIS A 21 1.76 15.06 -18.92
N SER A 22 1.60 14.40 -20.06
CA SER A 22 0.31 13.92 -20.54
C SER A 22 -0.24 12.79 -19.66
N PRO A 23 -1.57 12.55 -19.66
CA PRO A 23 -2.18 11.50 -18.85
C PRO A 23 -1.74 10.08 -19.22
N ASP A 24 -1.21 9.88 -20.43
CA ASP A 24 -0.66 8.60 -20.90
C ASP A 24 0.83 8.43 -20.59
N ALA A 25 1.46 9.41 -19.92
CA ALA A 25 2.89 9.46 -19.62
C ALA A 25 3.83 9.37 -20.84
N LYS A 26 3.31 9.64 -22.05
CA LYS A 26 4.09 9.55 -23.31
C LYS A 26 4.61 10.87 -23.83
N HIS A 27 4.01 11.99 -23.41
CA HIS A 27 4.37 13.32 -23.88
C HIS A 27 4.72 14.20 -22.70
N THR A 28 5.85 14.90 -22.82
CA THR A 28 6.37 15.78 -21.78
C THR A 28 6.75 17.12 -22.40
N VAL A 29 6.33 18.20 -21.75
CA VAL A 29 6.78 19.57 -22.07
C VAL A 29 7.60 20.09 -20.90
N ILE A 30 8.84 20.50 -21.18
CA ILE A 30 9.75 21.05 -20.18
C ILE A 30 9.81 22.56 -20.36
N LEU A 31 9.39 23.30 -19.34
CA LEU A 31 9.39 24.76 -19.35
C LEU A 31 10.53 25.26 -18.46
N ARG A 32 11.41 26.09 -19.02
CA ARG A 32 12.51 26.72 -18.29
C ARG A 32 12.18 28.17 -18.01
N SER A 33 12.22 28.55 -16.74
CA SER A 33 11.98 29.92 -16.28
C SER A 33 13.26 30.74 -16.19
N LYS A 34 13.11 32.06 -16.07
CA LYS A 34 14.23 33.01 -15.91
C LYS A 34 15.03 32.80 -14.60
N ASP A 35 14.39 32.27 -13.57
CA ASP A 35 14.98 31.99 -12.26
C ASP A 35 14.18 30.90 -11.52
N SER A 36 14.74 30.39 -10.42
CA SER A 36 14.15 29.28 -9.64
C SER A 36 12.86 29.67 -8.94
N ALA A 37 12.75 30.92 -8.48
CA ALA A 37 11.54 31.42 -7.83
C ALA A 37 10.35 31.46 -8.80
N THR A 38 10.58 31.89 -10.04
CA THR A 38 9.57 31.90 -11.11
C THR A 38 9.15 30.49 -11.49
N ALA A 39 10.09 29.55 -11.59
CA ALA A 39 9.78 28.14 -11.85
C ALA A 39 8.91 27.55 -10.73
N GLN A 40 9.27 27.81 -9.46
CA GLN A 40 8.49 27.37 -8.31
C GLN A 40 7.09 27.98 -8.27
N ALA A 41 6.95 29.27 -8.61
CA ALA A 41 5.65 29.94 -8.66
C ALA A 41 4.73 29.31 -9.70
N TRP A 42 5.24 29.05 -10.91
CA TRP A 42 4.49 28.36 -11.97
C TRP A 42 4.15 26.91 -11.58
N PHE A 43 5.10 26.18 -11.04
CA PHE A 43 4.87 24.83 -10.53
C PHE A 43 3.75 24.83 -9.48
N SER A 44 3.84 25.68 -8.46
CA SER A 44 2.83 25.75 -7.39
C SER A 44 1.44 26.11 -7.94
N ALA A 45 1.36 27.06 -8.87
CA ALA A 45 0.10 27.45 -9.50
C ALA A 45 -0.53 26.30 -10.27
N ILE A 46 0.23 25.61 -11.14
CA ILE A 46 -0.27 24.48 -11.92
C ILE A 46 -0.63 23.31 -11.01
N HIS A 47 0.23 22.98 -10.05
CA HIS A 47 0.02 21.88 -9.11
C HIS A 47 -1.23 22.10 -8.24
N SER A 48 -1.49 23.34 -7.78
CA SER A 48 -2.71 23.66 -7.05
C SER A 48 -3.96 23.40 -7.91
N ASN A 49 -3.96 23.85 -9.16
CA ASN A 49 -5.08 23.60 -10.07
C ASN A 49 -5.31 22.10 -10.32
N VAL A 50 -4.23 21.33 -10.50
CA VAL A 50 -4.33 19.86 -10.63
C VAL A 50 -4.91 19.24 -9.36
N SER A 51 -4.45 19.67 -8.19
CA SER A 51 -4.94 19.20 -6.89
C SER A 51 -6.43 19.50 -6.68
N ASP A 52 -6.89 20.69 -7.06
CA ASP A 52 -8.29 21.10 -6.90
C ASP A 52 -9.24 20.28 -7.80
N LEU A 53 -8.74 19.83 -8.96
CA LEU A 53 -9.48 18.97 -9.88
C LEU A 53 -9.52 17.49 -9.45
N LEU A 54 -8.71 17.04 -8.48
CA LEU A 54 -8.63 15.63 -8.08
C LEU A 54 -9.99 15.07 -7.64
N THR A 55 -10.77 15.84 -6.89
CA THR A 55 -12.10 15.42 -6.42
C THR A 55 -13.05 15.15 -7.60
N GLN A 56 -13.00 16.01 -8.62
CA GLN A 56 -13.77 15.83 -9.84
C GLN A 56 -13.30 14.60 -10.63
N VAL A 57 -11.99 14.41 -10.77
CA VAL A 57 -11.42 13.22 -11.44
C VAL A 57 -11.89 11.94 -10.74
N ILE A 58 -11.86 11.88 -9.41
CA ILE A 58 -12.34 10.71 -8.67
C ILE A 58 -13.84 10.48 -8.93
N ALA A 59 -14.66 11.53 -8.99
CA ALA A 59 -16.08 11.42 -9.30
C ALA A 59 -16.32 10.89 -10.73
N GLU A 60 -15.60 11.40 -11.73
CA GLU A 60 -15.67 10.94 -13.12
C GLU A 60 -15.26 9.46 -13.25
N VAL A 61 -14.19 9.05 -12.55
CA VAL A 61 -13.77 7.63 -12.54
C VAL A 61 -14.83 6.75 -11.90
N ARG A 62 -15.44 7.19 -10.79
CA ARG A 62 -16.54 6.45 -10.14
C ARG A 62 -17.76 6.32 -11.07
N GLU A 63 -18.10 7.37 -11.80
CA GLU A 63 -19.18 7.35 -12.79
C GLU A 63 -18.87 6.37 -13.93
N GLN A 64 -17.65 6.41 -14.47
CA GLN A 64 -17.19 5.52 -15.54
C GLN A 64 -17.26 4.04 -15.11
N LEU A 65 -16.89 3.74 -13.87
CA LEU A 65 -16.92 2.39 -13.33
C LEU A 65 -18.35 1.97 -12.95
N GLY A 66 -19.19 2.89 -12.48
CA GLY A 66 -20.54 2.60 -12.03
C GLY A 66 -20.55 1.49 -10.97
N LYS A 67 -21.52 0.58 -11.06
CA LYS A 67 -21.72 -0.49 -10.05
C LYS A 67 -20.61 -1.55 -10.01
N THR A 68 -19.78 -1.65 -11.04
CA THR A 68 -18.70 -2.66 -11.07
C THR A 68 -17.55 -2.32 -10.12
N GLY A 69 -17.40 -1.04 -9.74
CA GLY A 69 -16.29 -0.59 -8.91
C GLY A 69 -14.93 -0.72 -9.61
N ILE A 70 -13.86 -0.63 -8.83
CA ILE A 70 -12.44 -0.73 -9.23
C ILE A 70 -11.82 -1.93 -8.52
N ALA A 71 -11.31 -2.91 -9.29
CA ALA A 71 -10.61 -4.08 -8.74
C ALA A 71 -11.33 -4.79 -7.55
N GLY A 72 -12.66 -4.86 -7.56
CA GLY A 72 -13.46 -5.46 -6.47
C GLY A 72 -13.76 -4.54 -5.28
N SER A 73 -13.28 -3.30 -5.32
CA SER A 73 -13.59 -2.22 -4.37
C SER A 73 -14.58 -1.23 -4.98
N ARG A 74 -15.45 -0.60 -4.17
CA ARG A 74 -16.41 0.40 -4.65
C ARG A 74 -15.97 1.84 -4.37
N GLU A 75 -15.08 2.02 -3.40
CA GLU A 75 -14.61 3.33 -2.98
C GLU A 75 -13.18 3.59 -3.44
N ILE A 76 -12.97 4.71 -4.16
CA ILE A 76 -11.65 5.30 -4.39
C ILE A 76 -11.45 6.39 -3.34
N ARG A 77 -10.53 6.19 -2.40
CA ARG A 77 -10.25 7.13 -1.31
C ARG A 77 -9.28 8.22 -1.72
N HIS A 78 -8.29 7.86 -2.52
CA HIS A 78 -7.35 8.83 -3.06
C HIS A 78 -6.79 8.34 -4.41
N LEU A 79 -6.39 9.29 -5.25
CA LEU A 79 -5.80 9.03 -6.56
C LEU A 79 -4.84 10.17 -6.86
N GLY A 80 -3.67 9.85 -7.42
CA GLY A 80 -2.69 10.87 -7.79
C GLY A 80 -1.46 10.27 -8.46
N TRP A 81 -0.68 11.12 -9.11
CA TRP A 81 0.59 10.75 -9.69
C TRP A 81 1.69 10.84 -8.65
N LEU A 82 2.56 9.83 -8.63
CA LEU A 82 3.78 9.76 -7.84
C LEU A 82 4.94 9.36 -8.77
N ALA A 83 6.17 9.69 -8.37
CA ALA A 83 7.34 9.10 -9.01
C ALA A 83 7.69 7.81 -8.29
N ASP A 84 7.63 6.67 -8.96
CA ASP A 84 8.01 5.35 -8.44
C ASP A 84 9.48 5.06 -8.79
N LYS A 85 10.25 4.57 -7.82
CA LYS A 85 11.66 4.28 -8.00
C LYS A 85 11.84 2.97 -8.77
N VAL A 86 12.60 2.99 -9.86
CA VAL A 86 12.87 1.78 -10.63
C VAL A 86 13.89 0.89 -9.88
N PRO A 87 13.57 -0.37 -9.56
CA PRO A 87 14.53 -1.29 -8.94
C PRO A 87 15.68 -1.63 -9.90
N GLY A 88 16.92 -1.58 -9.43
CA GLY A 88 18.08 -2.11 -10.16
C GLY A 88 18.74 -1.17 -11.19
N GLU A 89 18.17 0.01 -11.46
CA GLU A 89 18.84 1.07 -12.24
C GLU A 89 19.58 2.05 -11.31
N SER A 90 20.32 3.01 -11.89
CA SER A 90 21.04 4.05 -11.13
C SER A 90 20.15 4.66 -10.03
N GLU A 91 20.74 5.01 -8.87
CA GLU A 91 20.00 5.40 -7.65
C GLU A 91 18.96 6.53 -7.81
N LYS A 92 18.94 7.23 -8.95
CA LYS A 92 18.17 8.44 -9.23
C LYS A 92 17.05 8.27 -10.27
N GLN A 93 16.80 7.07 -10.79
CA GLN A 93 15.80 6.90 -11.84
C GLN A 93 14.39 6.70 -11.27
N TRP A 94 13.51 7.65 -11.60
CA TRP A 94 12.10 7.66 -11.24
C TRP A 94 11.26 7.48 -12.50
N LYS A 95 10.17 6.71 -12.39
CA LYS A 95 9.14 6.60 -13.42
C LYS A 95 7.81 7.17 -12.89
N PRO A 96 6.96 7.76 -13.73
CA PRO A 96 5.64 8.17 -13.29
C PRO A 96 4.78 6.94 -13.00
N ALA A 97 4.01 7.01 -11.93
CA ALA A 97 3.07 5.99 -11.51
C ALA A 97 1.78 6.67 -11.06
N LEU A 98 0.66 6.31 -11.70
CA LEU A 98 -0.66 6.68 -11.18
C LEU A 98 -1.00 5.70 -10.06
N VAL A 99 -1.08 6.20 -8.84
CA VAL A 99 -1.40 5.41 -7.67
C VAL A 99 -2.85 5.69 -7.26
N VAL A 100 -3.57 4.63 -6.94
CA VAL A 100 -4.97 4.69 -6.50
C VAL A 100 -5.11 3.93 -5.20
N LEU A 101 -5.60 4.62 -4.19
CA LEU A 101 -5.93 4.05 -2.90
C LEU A 101 -7.44 3.80 -2.83
N THR A 102 -7.82 2.55 -2.63
CA THR A 102 -9.21 2.12 -2.45
C THR A 102 -9.49 1.84 -0.96
N GLU A 103 -10.64 1.25 -0.66
CA GLU A 103 -10.97 0.74 0.68
C GLU A 103 -10.15 -0.48 1.09
N LYS A 104 -9.64 -1.28 0.13
CA LYS A 104 -8.95 -2.56 0.39
C LYS A 104 -7.57 -2.67 -0.22
N ASP A 105 -7.30 -1.93 -1.30
CA ASP A 105 -6.10 -2.11 -2.13
C ASP A 105 -5.41 -0.78 -2.47
N LEU A 106 -4.10 -0.83 -2.58
CA LEU A 106 -3.24 0.14 -3.25
C LEU A 106 -2.95 -0.37 -4.67
N LEU A 107 -3.41 0.37 -5.68
CA LEU A 107 -3.28 0.02 -7.09
C LEU A 107 -2.27 0.94 -7.77
N ILE A 108 -1.48 0.41 -8.69
CA ILE A 108 -0.49 1.17 -9.46
C ILE A 108 -0.73 0.96 -10.95
N TYR A 109 -0.75 2.06 -11.71
CA TYR A 109 -0.88 2.07 -13.16
C TYR A 109 0.25 2.89 -13.79
N ASP A 110 0.76 2.46 -14.94
CA ASP A 110 1.76 3.23 -15.70
C ASP A 110 1.16 4.44 -16.44
N SER A 111 -0.18 4.50 -16.56
CA SER A 111 -0.88 5.61 -17.21
C SER A 111 -2.30 5.77 -16.67
N MET A 112 -2.92 6.93 -16.89
CA MET A 112 -4.34 7.14 -16.59
C MET A 112 -5.21 6.27 -17.49
N PRO A 113 -5.96 5.30 -16.93
CA PRO A 113 -6.85 4.48 -17.72
C PRO A 113 -7.93 5.35 -18.39
N ARG A 114 -8.04 5.26 -19.72
CA ARG A 114 -9.04 6.01 -20.49
C ARG A 114 -10.34 5.23 -20.68
N ARG A 115 -10.26 3.90 -20.64
CA ARG A 115 -11.39 2.99 -20.84
C ARG A 115 -11.68 2.23 -19.56
N LYS A 116 -12.95 1.86 -19.38
CA LYS A 116 -13.44 1.16 -18.20
C LYS A 116 -12.65 -0.13 -17.94
N GLU A 117 -12.35 -0.87 -19.00
CA GLU A 117 -11.67 -2.18 -18.91
C GLU A 117 -10.25 -2.04 -18.35
N ALA A 118 -9.55 -0.93 -18.65
CA ALA A 118 -8.17 -0.72 -18.23
C ALA A 118 -8.05 -0.49 -16.72
N TRP A 119 -9.11 -0.04 -16.03
CA TRP A 119 -9.15 0.06 -14.57
C TRP A 119 -9.17 -1.30 -13.86
N PHE A 120 -9.41 -2.40 -14.58
CA PHE A 120 -9.33 -3.76 -14.02
C PHE A 120 -7.98 -4.42 -14.27
N SER A 121 -7.02 -3.70 -14.86
CA SER A 121 -5.69 -4.21 -15.17
C SER A 121 -4.60 -3.26 -14.65
N PRO A 122 -4.55 -3.01 -13.33
CA PRO A 122 -3.39 -2.35 -12.73
C PRO A 122 -2.12 -3.16 -12.97
N VAL A 123 -0.98 -2.47 -13.01
CA VAL A 123 0.35 -3.10 -13.08
C VAL A 123 0.64 -3.83 -11.78
N HIS A 124 0.26 -3.21 -10.65
CA HIS A 124 0.37 -3.81 -9.32
C HIS A 124 -0.92 -3.60 -8.52
N THR A 125 -1.32 -4.64 -7.79
CA THR A 125 -2.40 -4.62 -6.81
C THR A 125 -1.87 -5.11 -5.48
N TYR A 126 -1.87 -4.25 -4.48
CA TYR A 126 -1.39 -4.57 -3.14
C TYR A 126 -2.51 -4.43 -2.11
N PRO A 127 -2.94 -5.53 -1.46
CA PRO A 127 -3.92 -5.46 -0.39
C PRO A 127 -3.39 -4.60 0.76
N LEU A 128 -4.16 -3.60 1.18
CA LEU A 128 -3.81 -2.71 2.29
C LEU A 128 -3.59 -3.48 3.58
N LEU A 129 -4.33 -4.57 3.77
CA LEU A 129 -4.16 -5.45 4.92
C LEU A 129 -2.79 -6.14 4.95
N ALA A 130 -2.18 -6.38 3.79
CA ALA A 130 -0.86 -6.97 3.65
C ALA A 130 0.23 -5.92 3.33
N THR A 131 -0.11 -4.63 3.34
CA THR A 131 0.78 -3.50 2.98
C THR A 131 1.06 -2.64 4.21
N ARG A 132 2.28 -2.14 4.35
CA ARG A 132 2.64 -1.19 5.41
C ARG A 132 3.54 -0.08 4.90
N LEU A 133 3.41 1.09 5.52
CA LEU A 133 4.35 2.19 5.37
C LEU A 133 5.59 1.90 6.24
N VAL A 134 6.81 2.03 5.69
CA VAL A 134 8.06 1.75 6.43
C VAL A 134 9.02 2.93 6.52
N HIS A 135 8.90 3.92 5.65
CA HIS A 135 9.78 5.08 5.61
C HIS A 135 9.02 6.29 5.09
N SER A 136 9.25 7.44 5.73
CA SER A 136 8.84 8.76 5.25
C SER A 136 9.92 9.76 5.68
N GLY A 137 10.58 10.42 4.73
CA GLY A 137 11.62 11.43 5.00
C GLY A 137 13.02 11.09 4.50
N PRO A 138 14.08 11.83 4.88
CA PRO A 138 15.41 11.68 4.32
C PRO A 138 16.07 10.34 4.65
N ALA A 139 16.69 9.71 3.65
CA ALA A 139 17.61 8.61 3.87
C ALA A 139 18.95 9.17 4.39
N LYS A 140 19.05 9.36 5.72
CA LYS A 140 20.26 9.82 6.44
C LYS A 140 20.83 11.17 5.99
N GLY A 141 20.51 12.24 6.70
CA GLY A 141 21.16 13.54 6.54
C GLY A 141 20.19 14.71 6.77
N SER A 142 20.73 15.93 6.80
CA SER A 142 19.91 17.15 6.81
C SER A 142 19.18 17.29 5.47
N PRO A 143 17.86 17.59 5.47
CA PRO A 143 17.08 17.66 4.24
C PRO A 143 17.55 18.80 3.35
N GLN A 144 17.91 18.48 2.10
CA GLN A 144 18.09 19.48 1.03
C GLN A 144 16.74 19.76 0.36
N ALA A 145 16.47 21.03 0.05
CA ALA A 145 15.25 21.44 -0.63
C ALA A 145 15.12 20.69 -1.97
N GLY A 146 14.04 19.90 -2.12
CA GLY A 146 13.71 19.18 -3.35
C GLY A 146 14.18 17.72 -3.44
N VAL A 147 14.85 17.16 -2.42
CA VAL A 147 15.47 15.81 -2.52
C VAL A 147 14.76 14.71 -1.72
N ASP A 148 14.04 15.02 -0.64
CA ASP A 148 13.59 14.00 0.33
C ASP A 148 12.07 13.90 0.52
N LEU A 149 11.27 14.17 -0.52
CA LEU A 149 9.81 14.01 -0.45
C LEU A 149 9.36 12.58 -0.75
N SER A 150 10.07 11.60 -0.19
CA SER A 150 9.84 10.18 -0.50
C SER A 150 9.27 9.39 0.67
N PHE A 151 8.53 8.33 0.32
CA PHE A 151 8.05 7.33 1.25
C PHE A 151 8.16 5.94 0.64
N ALA A 152 8.19 4.91 1.49
CA ALA A 152 8.25 3.53 1.03
C ALA A 152 7.12 2.69 1.59
N THR A 153 6.54 1.86 0.73
CA THR A 153 5.58 0.82 1.11
C THR A 153 6.25 -0.54 0.98
N ARG A 154 5.89 -1.46 1.89
CA ARG A 154 6.24 -2.88 1.79
C ARG A 154 4.97 -3.70 1.82
N THR A 155 4.92 -4.71 0.98
CA THR A 155 3.78 -5.62 0.90
C THR A 155 4.23 -7.06 1.02
N GLY A 156 3.59 -7.82 1.91
CA GLY A 156 3.77 -9.27 1.96
C GLY A 156 3.06 -9.92 0.78
N THR A 157 3.81 -10.55 -0.12
CA THR A 157 3.29 -11.25 -1.31
C THR A 157 3.66 -12.73 -1.26
N ARG A 158 3.08 -13.53 -2.16
CA ARG A 158 3.41 -14.96 -2.28
C ARG A 158 4.86 -15.21 -2.73
N GLN A 159 5.54 -14.17 -3.22
CA GLN A 159 6.93 -14.23 -3.69
C GLN A 159 7.91 -13.64 -2.66
N GLY A 160 7.41 -13.18 -1.50
CA GLY A 160 8.23 -12.57 -0.46
C GLY A 160 7.73 -11.18 -0.09
N ILE A 161 8.65 -10.22 0.06
CA ILE A 161 8.30 -8.83 0.38
C ILE A 161 8.62 -7.97 -0.83
N GLU A 162 7.60 -7.33 -1.39
CA GLU A 162 7.77 -6.33 -2.43
C GLU A 162 7.86 -4.94 -1.79
N THR A 163 8.70 -4.08 -2.36
CA THR A 163 8.93 -2.72 -1.85
C THR A 163 8.81 -1.72 -2.98
N HIS A 164 8.00 -0.69 -2.78
CA HIS A 164 7.94 0.49 -3.65
C HIS A 164 8.42 1.71 -2.89
N VAL A 165 9.24 2.53 -3.54
CA VAL A 165 9.66 3.83 -3.03
C VAL A 165 9.06 4.89 -3.95
N PHE A 166 8.22 5.73 -3.37
CA PHE A 166 7.53 6.79 -4.09
C PHE A 166 8.09 8.15 -3.70
N ARG A 167 8.15 9.08 -4.65
CA ARG A 167 8.42 10.50 -4.45
C ARG A 167 7.16 11.29 -4.74
N ALA A 168 6.79 12.16 -3.81
CA ALA A 168 5.74 13.15 -3.96
C ALA A 168 6.35 14.51 -4.37
N GLU A 169 5.56 15.36 -5.03
CA GLU A 169 6.06 16.64 -5.54
C GLU A 169 6.04 17.76 -4.49
N THR A 170 5.17 17.66 -3.47
CA THR A 170 5.13 18.60 -2.35
C THR A 170 5.09 17.90 -1.00
N GLY A 171 5.52 18.60 0.06
CA GLY A 171 5.40 18.11 1.44
C GLY A 171 3.94 17.88 1.87
N ARG A 172 2.99 18.61 1.29
CA ARG A 172 1.55 18.41 1.52
C ARG A 172 1.12 17.06 0.96
N ASP A 173 1.54 16.73 -0.25
CA ASP A 173 1.20 15.46 -0.89
C ASP A 173 1.83 14.28 -0.16
N LEU A 174 3.12 14.38 0.21
CA LEU A 174 3.79 13.36 1.03
C LEU A 174 3.01 13.10 2.32
N SER A 175 2.65 14.17 3.02
CA SER A 175 1.89 14.09 4.27
C SER A 175 0.50 13.49 4.07
N HIS A 176 -0.16 13.82 2.95
CA HIS A 176 -1.47 13.28 2.61
C HIS A 176 -1.38 11.78 2.29
N TRP A 177 -0.51 11.40 1.35
CA TRP A 177 -0.29 10.00 0.95
C TRP A 177 0.05 9.09 2.11
N THR A 178 1.04 9.47 2.93
CA THR A 178 1.46 8.66 4.09
C THR A 178 0.33 8.47 5.09
N ARG A 179 -0.41 9.53 5.43
CA ARG A 179 -1.59 9.43 6.32
C ARG A 179 -2.71 8.59 5.69
N SER A 180 -3.04 8.83 4.42
CA SER A 180 -4.10 8.10 3.73
C SER A 180 -3.80 6.61 3.64
N ILE A 181 -2.55 6.21 3.40
CA ILE A 181 -2.12 4.81 3.36
C ILE A 181 -2.26 4.17 4.75
N VAL A 182 -1.75 4.81 5.80
CA VAL A 182 -1.84 4.29 7.17
C VAL A 182 -3.30 4.13 7.61
N GLN A 183 -4.12 5.17 7.42
CA GLN A 183 -5.55 5.10 7.72
C GLN A 183 -6.28 4.09 6.84
N GLY A 184 -5.85 3.94 5.58
CA GLY A 184 -6.33 2.93 4.66
C GLY A 184 -6.12 1.52 5.19
N CYS A 185 -4.91 1.20 5.65
CA CYS A 185 -4.58 -0.09 6.27
C CYS A 185 -5.45 -0.36 7.50
N HIS A 186 -5.63 0.62 8.39
CA HIS A 186 -6.46 0.47 9.59
C HIS A 186 -7.94 0.26 9.27
N ASN A 187 -8.50 1.08 8.39
CA ASN A 187 -9.89 0.91 7.97
C ASN A 187 -10.10 -0.40 7.20
N SER A 188 -9.11 -0.84 6.41
CA SER A 188 -9.18 -2.14 5.72
C SER A 188 -9.18 -3.31 6.71
N ALA A 189 -8.46 -3.20 7.83
CA ALA A 189 -8.50 -4.19 8.91
C ALA A 189 -9.91 -4.31 9.52
N GLU A 190 -10.54 -3.18 9.82
CA GLU A 190 -11.91 -3.17 10.34
C GLU A 190 -12.91 -3.71 9.32
N LEU A 191 -12.77 -3.31 8.05
CA LEU A 191 -13.66 -3.72 6.97
C LEU A 191 -13.57 -5.21 6.66
N VAL A 192 -12.35 -5.77 6.61
CA VAL A 192 -12.14 -7.19 6.29
C VAL A 192 -12.53 -8.08 7.47
N THR A 193 -12.36 -7.60 8.71
CA THR A 193 -12.69 -8.27 9.97
C THR A 193 -11.94 -9.58 10.23
N GLU A 194 -11.82 -10.49 9.28
CA GLU A 194 -11.07 -11.73 9.41
C GLU A 194 -10.48 -12.21 8.08
N VAL A 195 -9.39 -12.98 8.17
CA VAL A 195 -8.77 -13.67 7.04
C VAL A 195 -8.60 -15.14 7.40
N THR A 196 -8.99 -16.02 6.49
CA THR A 196 -8.83 -17.47 6.64
C THR A 196 -7.89 -18.02 5.58
N THR A 197 -6.98 -18.90 5.98
CA THR A 197 -6.08 -19.63 5.07
C THR A 197 -6.03 -21.11 5.43
N ALA A 198 -5.98 -21.96 4.39
CA ALA A 198 -5.71 -23.38 4.59
C ALA A 198 -4.27 -23.57 5.08
N CYS A 199 -4.07 -24.52 5.99
CA CYS A 199 -2.77 -24.86 6.55
C CYS A 199 -2.75 -26.29 7.10
N THR A 200 -1.56 -26.80 7.39
CA THR A 200 -1.39 -28.08 8.09
C THR A 200 -0.83 -27.83 9.48
N TYR A 201 -1.51 -28.38 10.50
CA TYR A 201 -1.08 -28.36 11.90
C TYR A 201 -1.01 -29.78 12.43
N LYS A 202 0.16 -30.19 12.96
CA LYS A 202 0.39 -31.56 13.51
C LYS A 202 -0.05 -32.68 12.54
N ASN A 203 0.30 -32.55 11.27
CA ASN A 203 -0.06 -33.47 10.18
C ASN A 203 -1.58 -33.60 9.91
N GLN A 204 -2.37 -32.60 10.31
CA GLN A 204 -3.80 -32.52 10.00
C GLN A 204 -4.10 -31.26 9.19
N ALA A 205 -4.89 -31.41 8.13
CA ALA A 205 -5.40 -30.29 7.36
C ALA A 205 -6.40 -29.47 8.20
N CYS A 206 -6.18 -28.16 8.23
CA CYS A 206 -6.95 -27.23 9.05
C CYS A 206 -7.01 -25.84 8.40
N CYS A 207 -7.86 -24.98 8.92
CA CYS A 207 -7.94 -23.59 8.55
C CYS A 207 -7.42 -22.72 9.70
N LEU A 208 -6.45 -21.85 9.40
CA LEU A 208 -6.06 -20.75 10.27
C LEU A 208 -6.96 -19.57 9.94
N THR A 209 -7.70 -19.08 10.94
CA THR A 209 -8.44 -17.83 10.86
C THR A 209 -7.80 -16.80 11.79
N ILE A 210 -7.56 -15.62 11.26
CA ILE A 210 -7.05 -14.46 12.00
C ILE A 210 -8.15 -13.42 11.96
N HIS A 211 -8.78 -13.20 13.11
CA HIS A 211 -9.88 -12.27 13.29
C HIS A 211 -9.37 -11.01 14.00
N TYR A 212 -9.84 -9.84 13.56
CA TYR A 212 -9.44 -8.53 14.04
C TYR A 212 -9.64 -8.35 15.55
N GLU A 213 -10.81 -8.76 16.07
CA GLU A 213 -11.08 -8.77 17.52
C GLU A 213 -10.59 -10.02 18.24
N ASN A 214 -11.00 -11.20 17.75
CA ASN A 214 -10.94 -12.46 18.49
C ASN A 214 -9.55 -13.13 18.45
N GLY A 215 -8.62 -12.62 17.64
CA GLY A 215 -7.28 -13.18 17.50
C GLY A 215 -7.26 -14.38 16.57
N PHE A 216 -6.63 -15.46 17.01
CA PHE A 216 -6.28 -16.61 16.20
C PHE A 216 -7.20 -17.77 16.52
N SER A 217 -7.71 -18.45 15.49
CA SER A 217 -8.35 -19.75 15.63
C SER A 217 -7.82 -20.72 14.57
N ILE A 218 -7.68 -21.98 14.97
CA ILE A 218 -7.38 -23.09 14.09
C ILE A 218 -8.56 -24.04 14.17
N THR A 219 -9.20 -24.29 13.05
CA THR A 219 -10.35 -25.21 12.93
C THR A 219 -10.02 -26.34 11.98
N THR A 220 -10.61 -27.52 12.19
CA THR A 220 -10.55 -28.58 11.17
C THR A 220 -11.15 -28.08 9.86
N GLU A 221 -10.66 -28.57 8.72
CA GLU A 221 -11.32 -28.23 7.45
C GLU A 221 -12.81 -28.60 7.49
N PRO A 222 -13.69 -27.77 6.88
CA PRO A 222 -15.11 -28.09 6.78
C PRO A 222 -15.29 -29.39 5.96
N GLN A 223 -15.82 -30.43 6.60
CA GLN A 223 -16.28 -31.64 5.90
C GLN A 223 -17.78 -31.52 5.62
N GLU A 224 -18.27 -32.10 4.52
CA GLU A 224 -19.69 -32.06 4.18
C GLU A 224 -20.55 -32.58 5.34
N GLY A 225 -21.43 -31.72 5.87
CA GLY A 225 -22.37 -32.06 6.94
C GLY A 225 -21.81 -32.00 8.37
N ALA A 226 -20.54 -31.65 8.57
CA ALA A 226 -19.92 -31.52 9.90
C ALA A 226 -19.49 -30.08 10.19
N PHE A 227 -19.78 -29.60 11.40
CA PHE A 227 -19.28 -28.30 11.84
C PHE A 227 -17.76 -28.34 12.06
N PRO A 228 -17.02 -27.28 11.67
CA PRO A 228 -15.58 -27.19 11.93
C PRO A 228 -15.32 -27.29 13.43
N LYS A 229 -14.45 -28.20 13.83
CA LYS A 229 -14.04 -28.33 15.23
C LYS A 229 -12.88 -27.40 15.50
N THR A 230 -13.01 -26.51 16.48
CA THR A 230 -11.92 -25.67 16.97
C THR A 230 -10.83 -26.53 17.62
N ILE A 231 -9.63 -26.46 17.07
CA ILE A 231 -8.42 -27.11 17.58
C ILE A 231 -7.71 -26.22 18.60
N LEU A 232 -7.56 -24.94 18.25
CA LEU A 232 -6.89 -23.95 19.08
C LEU A 232 -7.56 -22.59 18.88
N GLN A 233 -7.64 -21.81 19.96
CA GLN A 233 -8.04 -20.41 19.91
C GLN A 233 -7.17 -19.62 20.86
N SER A 234 -6.62 -18.49 20.41
CA SER A 234 -5.76 -17.64 21.22
C SER A 234 -5.94 -16.18 20.85
N PRO A 235 -6.18 -15.30 21.82
CA PRO A 235 -6.35 -13.89 21.55
C PRO A 235 -4.98 -13.21 21.35
N TYR A 236 -4.96 -11.98 20.82
CA TYR A 236 -3.72 -11.25 20.52
C TYR A 236 -2.83 -11.03 21.75
N GLU A 237 -3.43 -10.86 22.93
CA GLU A 237 -2.71 -10.55 24.18
C GLU A 237 -1.81 -11.71 24.64
N LYS A 238 -2.04 -12.93 24.11
CA LYS A 238 -1.17 -14.08 24.36
C LYS A 238 -0.03 -14.20 23.36
N LEU A 239 -0.11 -13.57 22.19
CA LEU A 239 0.92 -13.68 21.15
C LEU A 239 2.18 -12.95 21.60
N LYS A 240 3.24 -13.69 21.88
CA LYS A 240 4.56 -13.16 22.26
C LYS A 240 5.42 -12.86 21.05
N MET A 241 5.41 -13.78 20.09
CA MET A 241 6.24 -13.69 18.90
C MET A 241 5.52 -14.34 17.72
N SER A 242 5.73 -13.76 16.54
CA SER A 242 5.39 -14.37 15.26
C SER A 242 6.62 -14.32 14.38
N SER A 243 6.97 -15.44 13.76
CA SER A 243 8.11 -15.55 12.83
C SER A 243 7.76 -16.48 11.68
N ASP A 244 8.64 -16.54 10.68
CA ASP A 244 8.40 -17.30 9.47
C ASP A 244 9.71 -17.74 8.80
N ASP A 245 9.67 -18.81 8.00
CA ASP A 245 10.83 -19.33 7.26
C ASP A 245 11.02 -18.67 5.87
N GLY A 246 10.13 -17.76 5.47
CA GLY A 246 10.10 -17.13 4.16
C GLY A 246 9.60 -18.03 3.02
N ILE A 247 9.28 -19.31 3.29
CA ILE A 247 8.95 -20.31 2.28
C ILE A 247 7.52 -20.81 2.45
N ARG A 248 7.17 -21.38 3.61
CA ARG A 248 5.83 -21.91 3.90
C ARG A 248 5.46 -22.02 5.37
N MET A 249 6.44 -22.03 6.28
CA MET A 249 6.20 -22.23 7.70
C MET A 249 5.93 -20.90 8.40
N LEU A 250 4.80 -20.84 9.11
CA LEU A 250 4.45 -19.79 10.05
C LEU A 250 4.60 -20.31 11.48
N TYR A 251 5.28 -19.53 12.31
CA TYR A 251 5.51 -19.82 13.72
C TYR A 251 4.79 -18.77 14.58
N LEU A 252 3.93 -19.21 15.49
CA LEU A 252 3.24 -18.32 16.44
C LEU A 252 3.51 -18.81 17.86
N ASP A 253 4.18 -17.99 18.67
CA ASP A 253 4.44 -18.28 20.08
C ASP A 253 3.41 -17.58 20.97
N PHE A 254 2.55 -18.38 21.61
CA PHE A 254 1.56 -17.90 22.59
C PHE A 254 2.03 -18.04 24.04
N GLY A 255 3.24 -18.59 24.26
CA GLY A 255 3.80 -18.91 25.56
C GLY A 255 3.00 -19.96 26.34
N GLY A 256 3.32 -20.10 27.63
CA GLY A 256 2.58 -20.97 28.55
C GLY A 256 2.70 -22.46 28.20
N LYS A 257 1.57 -23.19 28.26
CA LYS A 257 1.50 -24.63 27.96
C LYS A 257 1.42 -24.94 26.46
N ASP A 258 0.96 -23.98 25.66
CA ASP A 258 0.74 -24.16 24.22
C ASP A 258 2.04 -23.92 23.42
N GLY A 259 2.92 -23.07 23.95
CA GLY A 259 4.26 -22.82 23.39
C GLY A 259 4.22 -22.23 21.97
N GLU A 260 5.25 -22.55 21.18
CA GLU A 260 5.30 -22.21 19.77
C GLU A 260 4.50 -23.22 18.95
N ILE A 261 3.53 -22.71 18.18
CA ILE A 261 2.81 -23.50 17.19
C ILE A 261 3.46 -23.31 15.80
N GLN A 262 3.50 -24.40 15.04
CA GLN A 262 4.08 -24.43 13.70
C GLN A 262 2.99 -24.80 12.69
N LEU A 263 2.79 -23.94 11.71
CA LEU A 263 1.77 -24.08 10.68
C LEU A 263 2.44 -24.11 9.30
N ASP A 264 2.17 -25.15 8.52
CA ASP A 264 2.54 -25.18 7.10
C ASP A 264 1.41 -24.52 6.30
N LEU A 265 1.66 -23.34 5.75
CA LEU A 265 0.69 -22.58 4.95
C LEU A 265 0.68 -22.97 3.47
N HIS A 266 1.54 -23.92 3.07
CA HIS A 266 1.71 -24.36 1.67
C HIS A 266 2.10 -23.23 0.70
N SER A 267 2.44 -22.05 1.22
CA SER A 267 2.76 -20.84 0.45
C SER A 267 3.51 -19.84 1.32
N CYS A 268 4.19 -18.88 0.70
CA CYS A 268 4.98 -17.90 1.42
C CYS A 268 4.16 -17.22 2.53
N PRO A 269 4.62 -17.24 3.79
CA PRO A 269 3.86 -16.76 4.95
C PRO A 269 3.81 -15.22 5.08
N LYS A 270 4.56 -14.49 4.25
CA LYS A 270 4.67 -13.01 4.34
C LYS A 270 3.33 -12.27 4.31
N PRO A 271 2.35 -12.60 3.44
CA PRO A 271 1.05 -11.94 3.48
C PRO A 271 0.37 -12.09 4.84
N ILE A 272 0.39 -13.29 5.43
CA ILE A 272 -0.22 -13.57 6.73
C ILE A 272 0.48 -12.82 7.85
N VAL A 273 1.82 -12.80 7.86
CA VAL A 273 2.59 -12.03 8.84
C VAL A 273 2.23 -10.54 8.77
N PHE A 274 2.13 -9.97 7.57
CA PHE A 274 1.74 -8.56 7.41
C PHE A 274 0.30 -8.32 7.88
N ILE A 275 -0.63 -9.22 7.59
CA ILE A 275 -2.03 -9.13 8.06
C ILE A 275 -2.11 -9.12 9.59
N ILE A 276 -1.35 -9.99 10.27
CA ILE A 276 -1.26 -10.01 11.73
C ILE A 276 -0.81 -8.64 12.26
N HIS A 277 0.24 -8.09 11.68
CA HIS A 277 0.74 -6.75 12.06
C HIS A 277 -0.29 -5.65 11.80
N SER A 278 -1.01 -5.70 10.68
CA SER A 278 -2.04 -4.72 10.34
C SER A 278 -3.21 -4.76 11.33
N PHE A 279 -3.71 -5.95 11.69
CA PHE A 279 -4.75 -6.09 12.71
C PHE A 279 -4.27 -5.61 14.08
N LEU A 280 -3.08 -6.00 14.51
CA LEU A 280 -2.49 -5.54 15.77
C LEU A 280 -2.35 -4.01 15.80
N SER A 281 -1.80 -3.42 14.74
CA SER A 281 -1.61 -1.97 14.63
C SER A 281 -2.95 -1.23 14.70
N ALA A 282 -3.94 -1.66 13.92
CA ALA A 282 -5.28 -1.06 13.94
C ALA A 282 -5.94 -1.18 15.32
N LYS A 283 -5.85 -2.34 15.97
CA LYS A 283 -6.40 -2.58 17.31
C LYS A 283 -5.76 -1.67 18.35
N ILE A 284 -4.43 -1.51 18.33
CA ILE A 284 -3.68 -0.62 19.23
C ILE A 284 -4.09 0.84 19.01
N THR A 285 -4.15 1.29 17.75
CA THR A 285 -4.57 2.65 17.41
C THR A 285 -5.98 2.95 17.90
N ARG A 286 -6.93 2.03 17.68
CA ARG A 286 -8.32 2.20 18.13
C ARG A 286 -8.45 2.26 19.66
N LEU A 287 -7.64 1.50 20.38
CA LEU A 287 -7.61 1.51 21.84
C LEU A 287 -6.89 2.74 22.43
N GLY A 288 -6.33 3.62 21.58
CA GLY A 288 -5.59 4.80 22.02
C GLY A 288 -4.29 4.46 22.75
N LEU A 289 -3.78 3.24 22.60
CA LEU A 289 -2.57 2.74 23.28
C LEU A 289 -1.27 3.19 22.60
N VAL A 290 -1.29 4.34 21.95
CA VAL A 290 -0.11 4.91 21.30
C VAL A 290 0.76 5.56 22.38
N ALA A 291 1.97 5.03 22.61
CA ALA A 291 3.01 5.67 23.40
C ALA A 291 3.72 6.76 22.58
#